data_AF-A0A5N6MGE5-F1
#
_entry.id   AF-A0A5N6MGE5-F1
#
_cell.length_a   1.000
_cell.length_b   1.000
_cell.length_c   1.000
_cell.angle_alpha   90.00
_cell.angle_beta   90.00
_cell.angle_gamma   90.00
#
_symmetry.space_group_name_H-M   'P 1'
#
loop_
_entity.id
_entity.type
_entity.pdbx_description
1 polymer ?
#
loop_
_entity_poly.entity_id
_entity_poly.type
_entity_poly.pdbx_seq_one_letter_code
_entity_poly.pdbx_strand_id
1 'polypeptide(L)'
;MSGAGDGAGPGAGAGAGAGGVGAGARAGGAKPAGNTAVWCEAGWYGGRIRRGIRLTVDSAGTVTAATPGAAPEPGDLVLAGVVFPAAANAHSHAFHRVLRGRTHTAGDFWGWREQMYAAAGSLTPELYEQLATAVFAEMVVSGYTSVAEFHYVHHAPDGSPYPEHRMETALARAAVAAGIRLTLLDACYLAGGFGAGSSGIGGSGSAGSGTKGSGTSRSGVPLEPRQQRFGDADADAWLDRFASLQAAVAASFDPEQVSLGAALHSVRAVPEAALARIAERLPAGIPLHIHLSEQPQENTDCLAATGLTPAGLLHRHGLLSRRLSAVHATHLTDADLALLGEAGATAVFCPTTEADLADGLGRAAGLRNAGVALALGSDQHAVVDPWQEMRALEYGERLRTGKRGTFTPAELHFAASDAGAAAQGRTAPGLEPGKTCDLMAVNPHSVRTAGSDPGQLALTATAADVTAVVVGGRLRAENGRHATLGDPAVLLRAALAAVDSAPPIPEGTRRR
;
A
#
# COMPACT_ATOMS: atom_id res chain seq x y z
N MET A 1 22.73 -62.10 56.30
CA MET A 1 21.34 -61.81 55.91
C MET A 1 21.39 -60.46 55.21
N SER A 2 21.85 -60.46 53.96
CA SER A 2 21.05 -60.53 52.70
C SER A 2 20.53 -59.12 52.35
N GLY A 3 20.99 -58.41 51.31
CA GLY A 3 21.70 -58.75 50.06
C GLY A 3 21.08 -57.81 49.01
N ALA A 4 21.79 -56.79 48.50
CA ALA A 4 22.67 -56.81 47.31
C ALA A 4 21.91 -56.96 45.97
N GLY A 5 22.18 -56.05 45.02
CA GLY A 5 21.87 -56.25 43.60
C GLY A 5 21.71 -54.98 42.76
N ASP A 6 22.82 -54.50 42.19
CA ASP A 6 22.95 -53.44 41.17
C ASP A 6 22.24 -53.74 39.83
N GLY A 7 22.00 -52.69 39.03
CA GLY A 7 21.70 -52.82 37.60
C GLY A 7 21.43 -51.48 36.90
N ALA A 8 22.36 -51.03 36.06
CA ALA A 8 22.40 -49.75 35.35
C ALA A 8 21.71 -49.74 33.96
N GLY A 9 21.32 -48.54 33.49
CA GLY A 9 20.95 -48.20 32.09
C GLY A 9 19.45 -48.19 31.79
N PRO A 10 18.90 -47.34 30.88
CA PRO A 10 19.50 -46.69 29.69
C PRO A 10 19.43 -45.13 29.78
N GLY A 11 20.14 -44.28 29.02
CA GLY A 11 20.37 -44.25 27.58
C GLY A 11 19.38 -43.29 26.90
N ALA A 12 19.70 -41.98 26.80
CA ALA A 12 19.15 -41.03 25.82
C ALA A 12 19.73 -39.61 26.03
N GLY A 13 20.83 -39.28 25.35
CA GLY A 13 21.33 -37.92 25.20
C GLY A 13 21.52 -37.63 23.72
N ALA A 14 20.44 -37.28 23.03
CA ALA A 14 20.48 -36.90 21.62
C ALA A 14 20.97 -35.44 21.51
N GLY A 15 22.16 -35.27 20.93
CA GLY A 15 22.63 -33.97 20.47
C GLY A 15 21.81 -33.51 19.27
N ALA A 16 21.15 -32.36 19.39
CA ALA A 16 20.53 -31.69 18.26
C ALA A 16 21.63 -30.95 17.47
N GLY A 17 22.11 -31.58 16.41
CA GLY A 17 22.91 -30.94 15.37
C GLY A 17 22.04 -29.99 14.55
N ALA A 18 22.52 -28.76 14.39
CA ALA A 18 21.99 -27.77 13.47
C ALA A 18 22.09 -28.28 12.03
N GLY A 19 20.95 -28.62 11.43
CA GLY A 19 20.82 -28.93 10.00
C GLY A 19 20.32 -27.69 9.27
N GLY A 20 21.18 -27.10 8.45
CA GLY A 20 20.82 -26.03 7.52
C GLY A 20 19.77 -26.51 6.52
N VAL A 21 18.73 -25.71 6.32
CA VAL A 21 17.69 -26.01 5.34
C VAL A 21 18.11 -25.36 4.02
N GLY A 22 18.49 -26.21 3.07
CA GLY A 22 18.87 -25.82 1.72
C GLY A 22 17.68 -25.37 0.87
N ALA A 23 18.04 -24.59 -0.16
CA ALA A 23 17.19 -23.97 -1.16
C ALA A 23 16.05 -24.87 -1.69
N GLY A 24 14.86 -24.25 -1.78
CA GLY A 24 13.60 -24.90 -2.10
C GLY A 24 13.52 -25.43 -3.53
N ALA A 25 13.12 -26.70 -3.63
CA ALA A 25 12.52 -27.26 -4.83
C ALA A 25 11.13 -26.65 -5.05
N ARG A 26 10.79 -26.34 -6.32
CA ARG A 26 9.47 -25.85 -6.72
C ARG A 26 8.37 -26.82 -6.27
N ALA A 27 7.59 -26.44 -5.28
CA ALA A 27 6.31 -27.06 -5.00
C ALA A 27 5.28 -26.49 -5.98
N GLY A 28 5.15 -27.12 -7.14
CA GLY A 28 3.97 -26.96 -8.02
C GLY A 28 2.75 -27.61 -7.39
N GLY A 29 2.36 -27.17 -6.20
CA GLY A 29 1.13 -27.59 -5.54
C GLY A 29 -0.07 -27.09 -6.34
N ALA A 30 -0.99 -27.99 -6.71
CA ALA A 30 -2.26 -27.61 -7.29
C ALA A 30 -2.92 -26.54 -6.42
N LYS A 31 -3.37 -25.42 -7.02
CA LYS A 31 -4.19 -24.42 -6.31
C LYS A 31 -5.32 -25.20 -5.59
N PRO A 32 -5.49 -25.07 -4.25
CA PRO A 32 -6.60 -25.73 -3.56
C PRO A 32 -7.90 -25.34 -4.27
N ALA A 33 -8.88 -26.23 -4.44
CA ALA A 33 -10.12 -25.88 -5.14
C ALA A 33 -10.80 -24.69 -4.41
N GLY A 34 -11.01 -23.57 -5.12
CA GLY A 34 -11.86 -22.49 -4.63
C GLY A 34 -13.33 -22.94 -4.60
N ASN A 35 -14.18 -22.26 -3.85
CA ASN A 35 -15.62 -22.48 -3.99
C ASN A 35 -16.02 -22.07 -5.41
N THR A 36 -16.69 -22.98 -6.10
CA THR A 36 -17.14 -22.76 -7.48
C THR A 36 -18.35 -21.82 -7.54
N ALA A 37 -18.97 -21.53 -6.39
CA ALA A 37 -20.08 -20.61 -6.28
C ALA A 37 -20.12 -19.85 -4.93
N VAL A 38 -20.56 -18.60 -5.00
CA VAL A 38 -20.75 -17.70 -3.85
C VAL A 38 -22.17 -17.13 -3.92
N TRP A 39 -22.95 -17.27 -2.86
CA TRP A 39 -24.28 -16.70 -2.76
C TRP A 39 -24.28 -15.51 -1.79
N CYS A 40 -24.82 -14.38 -2.24
CA CYS A 40 -24.94 -13.14 -1.47
C CYS A 40 -26.40 -12.87 -1.13
N GLU A 41 -26.71 -12.66 0.16
CA GLU A 41 -28.06 -12.32 0.62
C GLU A 41 -28.58 -11.05 -0.06
N ALA A 42 -27.76 -10.00 -0.06
CA ALA A 42 -27.88 -8.85 -0.93
C ALA A 42 -26.51 -8.45 -1.44
N GLY A 43 -26.43 -7.77 -2.58
CA GLY A 43 -25.18 -7.27 -3.12
C GLY A 43 -25.32 -6.05 -4.03
N TRP A 44 -24.24 -5.27 -4.12
CA TRP A 44 -24.09 -4.14 -5.02
C TRP A 44 -23.84 -4.66 -6.44
N TYR A 45 -24.87 -4.66 -7.28
CA TYR A 45 -24.81 -5.23 -8.62
C TYR A 45 -25.54 -4.32 -9.63
N GLY A 46 -24.81 -3.90 -10.67
CA GLY A 46 -25.35 -2.96 -11.67
C GLY A 46 -25.72 -1.60 -11.06
N GLY A 47 -24.89 -1.11 -10.14
CA GLY A 47 -25.01 0.23 -9.53
C GLY A 47 -26.10 0.39 -8.46
N ARG A 48 -26.62 -0.72 -7.92
CA ARG A 48 -27.69 -0.73 -6.90
C ARG A 48 -27.70 -2.02 -6.11
N ILE A 49 -28.40 -2.03 -4.98
CA ILE A 49 -28.58 -3.24 -4.18
C ILE A 49 -29.60 -4.18 -4.83
N ARG A 50 -29.22 -5.46 -4.90
CA ARG A 50 -30.02 -6.58 -5.41
C ARG A 50 -29.97 -7.73 -4.40
N ARG A 51 -31.08 -8.46 -4.25
CA ARG A 51 -31.18 -9.59 -3.31
C ARG A 51 -30.91 -10.92 -4.00
N GLY A 52 -30.39 -11.89 -3.24
CA GLY A 52 -30.17 -13.27 -3.65
C GLY A 52 -29.34 -13.37 -4.91
N ILE A 53 -28.06 -13.01 -4.84
CA ILE A 53 -27.17 -13.06 -6.01
C ILE A 53 -26.31 -14.31 -5.89
N ARG A 54 -26.45 -15.24 -6.84
CA ARG A 54 -25.54 -16.38 -6.94
C ARG A 54 -24.47 -16.11 -7.99
N LEU A 55 -23.22 -16.19 -7.60
CA LEU A 55 -22.04 -16.02 -8.44
C LEU A 55 -21.45 -17.39 -8.77
N THR A 56 -21.05 -17.59 -10.01
CA THR A 56 -20.19 -18.71 -10.42
C THR A 56 -18.76 -18.21 -10.55
N VAL A 57 -17.82 -18.93 -9.95
CA VAL A 57 -16.42 -18.51 -9.85
C VAL A 57 -15.53 -19.60 -10.45
N ASP A 58 -14.59 -19.22 -11.31
CA ASP A 58 -13.63 -20.15 -11.88
C ASP A 58 -12.46 -20.45 -10.92
N SER A 59 -11.53 -21.31 -11.36
CA SER A 59 -10.37 -21.70 -10.55
C SER A 59 -9.34 -20.59 -10.35
N ALA A 60 -9.38 -19.53 -11.17
CA ALA A 60 -8.56 -18.32 -10.99
C ALA A 60 -9.22 -17.33 -10.00
N GLY A 61 -10.46 -17.59 -9.58
CA GLY A 61 -11.21 -16.71 -8.71
C GLY A 61 -11.93 -15.59 -9.47
N THR A 62 -12.14 -15.73 -10.78
CA THR A 62 -12.89 -14.78 -11.61
C THR A 62 -14.37 -15.13 -11.60
N VAL A 63 -15.24 -14.12 -11.49
CA VAL A 63 -16.67 -14.29 -11.67
C VAL A 63 -16.96 -14.58 -13.14
N THR A 64 -17.57 -15.73 -13.43
CA THR A 64 -17.95 -16.12 -14.80
C THR A 64 -19.43 -15.92 -15.08
N ALA A 65 -20.26 -15.96 -14.04
CA ALA A 65 -21.70 -15.67 -14.11
C ALA A 65 -22.20 -15.07 -12.80
N ALA A 66 -23.26 -14.25 -12.89
CA ALA A 66 -23.96 -13.70 -11.74
C ALA A 66 -25.48 -13.73 -12.00
N THR A 67 -26.23 -14.34 -11.11
CA THR A 67 -27.68 -14.55 -11.23
C THR A 67 -28.40 -13.92 -10.04
N PRO A 68 -28.89 -12.67 -10.15
CA PRO A 68 -29.73 -12.04 -9.13
C PRO A 68 -31.09 -12.73 -8.99
N GLY A 69 -31.65 -12.71 -7.78
CA GLY A 69 -32.91 -13.40 -7.45
C GLY A 69 -32.82 -14.92 -7.28
N ALA A 70 -31.61 -15.49 -7.32
CA ALA A 70 -31.38 -16.92 -7.11
C ALA A 70 -31.39 -17.28 -5.61
N ALA A 71 -31.85 -18.50 -5.31
CA ALA A 71 -31.69 -19.11 -3.99
C ALA A 71 -30.26 -19.71 -3.84
N PRO A 72 -29.74 -19.85 -2.61
CA PRO A 72 -28.48 -20.56 -2.39
C PRO A 72 -28.64 -22.05 -2.69
N GLU A 73 -27.60 -22.66 -3.25
CA GLU A 73 -27.51 -24.10 -3.48
C GLU A 73 -26.61 -24.77 -2.41
N PRO A 74 -26.78 -26.08 -2.14
CA PRO A 74 -25.86 -26.82 -1.29
C PRO A 74 -24.41 -26.69 -1.77
N GLY A 75 -23.51 -26.23 -0.90
CA GLY A 75 -22.09 -26.06 -1.19
C GLY A 75 -21.66 -24.65 -1.59
N ASP A 76 -22.62 -23.72 -1.79
CA ASP A 76 -22.30 -22.31 -2.01
C ASP A 76 -21.60 -21.71 -0.77
N LEU A 77 -20.62 -20.81 -0.99
CA LEU A 77 -20.20 -19.89 0.07
C LEU A 77 -21.33 -18.88 0.32
N VAL A 78 -21.95 -18.92 1.49
CA VAL A 78 -23.06 -18.01 1.84
C VAL A 78 -22.52 -16.77 2.55
N LEU A 79 -22.78 -15.60 1.97
CA LEU A 79 -22.47 -14.29 2.55
C LEU A 79 -23.76 -13.60 2.99
N ALA A 80 -23.90 -13.41 4.30
CA ALA A 80 -25.04 -12.69 4.91
C ALA A 80 -24.83 -11.16 4.88
N GLY A 81 -25.93 -10.41 4.93
CA GLY A 81 -25.92 -8.96 4.89
C GLY A 81 -25.84 -8.38 3.48
N VAL A 82 -25.13 -7.27 3.31
CA VAL A 82 -24.98 -6.57 2.02
C VAL A 82 -23.54 -6.69 1.54
N VAL A 83 -23.36 -7.29 0.37
CA VAL A 83 -22.06 -7.57 -0.24
C VAL A 83 -21.68 -6.49 -1.24
N PHE A 84 -20.46 -5.99 -1.13
CA PHE A 84 -19.88 -5.00 -2.03
C PHE A 84 -18.62 -5.57 -2.69
N PRO A 85 -18.18 -5.00 -3.83
CA PRO A 85 -16.79 -5.13 -4.26
C PRO A 85 -15.86 -4.84 -3.08
N ALA A 86 -14.89 -5.70 -2.83
CA ALA A 86 -13.89 -5.41 -1.82
C ALA A 86 -13.04 -4.21 -2.21
N ALA A 87 -12.43 -3.58 -1.20
CA ALA A 87 -11.55 -2.44 -1.44
C ALA A 87 -10.17 -2.91 -1.94
N ALA A 88 -9.60 -2.13 -2.87
CA ALA A 88 -8.24 -2.25 -3.36
C ALA A 88 -7.43 -1.07 -2.83
N ASN A 89 -6.59 -1.32 -1.81
CA ASN A 89 -5.79 -0.28 -1.15
C ASN A 89 -4.72 0.24 -2.13
N ALA A 90 -4.93 1.41 -2.71
CA ALA A 90 -4.08 1.91 -3.80
C ALA A 90 -2.73 2.47 -3.34
N HIS A 91 -2.53 2.64 -2.02
CA HIS A 91 -1.28 3.16 -1.48
C HIS A 91 -1.09 2.77 0.01
N SER A 92 0.11 2.34 0.37
CA SER A 92 0.43 1.74 1.67
C SER A 92 1.92 1.85 1.98
N HIS A 93 2.23 2.06 3.27
CA HIS A 93 3.56 1.87 3.83
C HIS A 93 3.46 0.98 5.06
N ALA A 94 3.55 -0.35 4.89
CA ALA A 94 3.24 -1.31 5.94
C ALA A 94 4.01 -1.05 7.25
N PHE A 95 5.26 -0.60 7.16
CA PHE A 95 6.05 -0.33 8.36
C PHE A 95 5.59 0.91 9.13
N HIS A 96 4.93 1.89 8.50
CA HIS A 96 4.39 3.08 9.19
C HIS A 96 3.35 2.72 10.23
N ARG A 97 2.77 1.51 10.15
CA ARG A 97 1.84 1.01 11.16
C ARG A 97 2.40 1.06 12.59
N VAL A 98 3.73 1.03 12.76
CA VAL A 98 4.42 1.23 14.06
C VAL A 98 4.25 2.63 14.64
N LEU A 99 3.97 3.63 13.79
CA LEU A 99 3.84 5.05 14.17
C LEU A 99 2.44 5.39 14.67
N ARG A 100 1.43 4.56 14.38
CA ARG A 100 0.02 4.82 14.71
C ARG A 100 -0.12 5.21 16.19
N GLY A 101 -0.56 6.45 16.42
CA GLY A 101 -0.81 7.01 17.76
C GLY A 101 0.45 7.35 18.57
N ARG A 102 1.66 7.33 17.98
CA ARG A 102 2.93 7.61 18.66
C ARG A 102 3.56 8.97 18.27
N THR A 103 3.04 9.59 17.22
CA THR A 103 3.61 10.80 16.58
C THR A 103 2.85 12.11 16.89
N HIS A 104 1.86 12.09 17.80
CA HIS A 104 0.86 13.15 17.95
C HIS A 104 1.20 14.27 18.96
N THR A 105 2.47 14.41 19.33
CA THR A 105 2.93 15.61 20.07
C THR A 105 2.95 16.81 19.12
N ALA A 106 2.67 18.03 19.61
CA ALA A 106 2.64 19.23 18.76
C ALA A 106 3.91 19.35 17.89
N GLY A 107 3.72 19.43 16.56
CA GLY A 107 4.79 19.39 15.57
C GLY A 107 4.23 19.43 14.15
N ASP A 108 5.12 19.41 13.15
CA ASP A 108 4.78 19.32 11.73
C ASP A 108 5.19 17.95 11.16
N PHE A 109 4.95 17.74 9.86
CA PHE A 109 5.35 16.56 9.10
C PHE A 109 6.82 16.15 9.36
N TRP A 110 7.72 17.11 9.59
CA TRP A 110 9.14 16.83 9.77
C TRP A 110 9.45 16.18 11.12
N GLY A 111 8.71 16.52 12.18
CA GLY A 111 8.83 15.86 13.49
C GLY A 111 8.33 14.41 13.47
N TRP A 112 7.24 14.13 12.74
CA TRP A 112 6.78 12.77 12.47
C TRP A 112 7.85 11.93 11.74
N ARG A 113 8.54 12.56 10.77
CA ARG A 113 9.55 11.91 9.93
C ARG A 113 10.73 11.35 10.72
N GLU A 114 11.12 11.96 11.84
CA GLU A 114 12.17 11.45 12.73
C GLU A 114 11.83 10.07 13.31
N GLN A 115 10.59 9.88 13.76
CA GLN A 115 10.14 8.60 14.30
C GLN A 115 10.01 7.55 13.20
N MET A 116 9.59 7.97 12.00
CA MET A 116 9.57 7.11 10.81
C MET A 116 10.99 6.61 10.46
N TYR A 117 12.00 7.47 10.49
CA TYR A 117 13.40 7.06 10.27
C TYR A 117 13.89 6.07 11.34
N ALA A 118 13.53 6.27 12.60
CA ALA A 118 13.88 5.33 13.67
C ALA A 118 13.25 3.95 13.44
N ALA A 119 11.98 3.91 13.02
CA ALA A 119 11.29 2.67 12.68
C ALA A 119 11.92 1.98 11.45
N ALA A 120 12.16 2.72 10.36
CA ALA A 120 12.84 2.18 9.19
C ALA A 120 14.25 1.67 9.54
N GLY A 121 14.91 2.34 10.48
CA GLY A 121 16.22 1.98 11.00
C GLY A 121 16.27 0.68 11.79
N SER A 122 15.15 0.14 12.29
CA SER A 122 15.16 -1.10 13.11
C SER A 122 14.78 -2.37 12.34
N LEU A 123 14.22 -2.24 11.13
CA LEU A 123 13.66 -3.38 10.40
C LEU A 123 14.74 -4.27 9.78
N THR A 124 14.75 -5.55 10.13
CA THR A 124 15.37 -6.63 9.34
C THR A 124 14.32 -7.24 8.40
N PRO A 125 14.71 -8.04 7.38
CA PRO A 125 13.76 -8.76 6.55
C PRO A 125 12.75 -9.61 7.35
N GLU A 126 13.21 -10.26 8.43
CA GLU A 126 12.37 -11.11 9.28
C GLU A 126 11.38 -10.29 10.10
N LEU A 127 11.84 -9.20 10.72
CA LEU A 127 10.95 -8.29 11.46
C LEU A 127 9.93 -7.65 10.53
N TYR A 128 10.34 -7.31 9.31
CA TYR A 128 9.44 -6.69 8.36
C TYR A 128 8.40 -7.69 7.81
N GLU A 129 8.79 -8.94 7.53
CA GLU A 129 7.84 -9.99 7.16
C GLU A 129 6.79 -10.21 8.26
N GLN A 130 7.23 -10.27 9.53
CA GLN A 130 6.33 -10.44 10.67
C GLN A 130 5.37 -9.24 10.82
N LEU A 131 5.89 -8.02 10.73
CA LEU A 131 5.09 -6.80 10.83
C LEU A 131 4.10 -6.69 9.67
N ALA A 132 4.57 -6.84 8.44
CA ALA A 132 3.74 -6.75 7.24
C ALA A 132 2.65 -7.84 7.22
N THR A 133 2.95 -9.05 7.70
CA THR A 133 1.92 -10.11 7.82
C THR A 133 0.79 -9.67 8.76
N ALA A 134 1.12 -9.03 9.88
CA ALA A 134 0.13 -8.51 10.82
C ALA A 134 -0.68 -7.33 10.24
N VAL A 135 -0.02 -6.42 9.53
CA VAL A 135 -0.63 -5.26 8.84
C VAL A 135 -1.59 -5.74 7.74
N PHE A 136 -1.14 -6.65 6.90
CA PHE A 136 -1.96 -7.20 5.82
C PHE A 136 -3.13 -8.03 6.36
N ALA A 137 -2.96 -8.74 7.49
CA ALA A 137 -4.08 -9.37 8.17
C ALA A 137 -5.12 -8.35 8.69
N GLU A 138 -4.69 -7.21 9.24
CA GLU A 138 -5.57 -6.10 9.62
C GLU A 138 -6.33 -5.53 8.40
N MET A 139 -5.65 -5.34 7.28
CA MET A 139 -6.28 -4.91 6.02
C MET A 139 -7.36 -5.89 5.57
N VAL A 140 -7.04 -7.19 5.55
CA VAL A 140 -7.96 -8.25 5.13
C VAL A 140 -9.20 -8.29 6.00
N VAL A 141 -9.08 -8.22 7.33
CA VAL A 141 -10.29 -8.22 8.19
C VAL A 141 -11.12 -6.94 8.06
N SER A 142 -10.53 -5.85 7.55
CA SER A 142 -11.17 -4.55 7.40
C SER A 142 -11.89 -4.36 6.06
N GLY A 143 -11.71 -5.29 5.10
CA GLY A 143 -12.38 -5.24 3.79
C GLY A 143 -11.46 -4.98 2.59
N TYR A 144 -10.14 -4.93 2.78
CA TYR A 144 -9.18 -4.83 1.68
C TYR A 144 -8.77 -6.22 1.16
N THR A 145 -8.73 -6.40 -0.16
CA THR A 145 -8.32 -7.68 -0.79
C THR A 145 -7.07 -7.57 -1.65
N SER A 146 -6.64 -6.34 -1.91
CA SER A 146 -5.38 -6.03 -2.59
C SER A 146 -4.74 -4.77 -2.02
N VAL A 147 -3.43 -4.65 -2.16
CA VAL A 147 -2.64 -3.50 -1.71
C VAL A 147 -1.51 -3.17 -2.68
N ALA A 148 -1.38 -1.87 -3.00
CA ALA A 148 -0.18 -1.29 -3.58
C ALA A 148 0.76 -0.87 -2.45
N GLU A 149 1.76 -1.70 -2.16
CA GLU A 149 2.74 -1.44 -1.10
C GLU A 149 3.87 -0.58 -1.66
N PHE A 150 3.88 0.69 -1.30
CA PHE A 150 4.90 1.66 -1.68
C PHE A 150 6.13 1.46 -0.79
N HIS A 151 7.04 0.62 -1.28
CA HIS A 151 8.17 0.12 -0.53
C HIS A 151 9.45 0.88 -0.86
N TYR A 152 10.05 1.49 0.17
CA TYR A 152 11.30 2.26 0.04
C TYR A 152 12.37 1.88 1.07
N VAL A 153 12.28 0.71 1.73
CA VAL A 153 13.30 0.25 2.70
C VAL A 153 14.01 -0.98 2.14
N HIS A 154 14.95 -0.76 1.22
CA HIS A 154 15.56 -1.81 0.39
C HIS A 154 16.80 -2.44 1.04
N HIS A 155 17.64 -1.60 1.65
CA HIS A 155 19.02 -1.98 1.97
C HIS A 155 19.20 -2.30 3.45
N ALA A 156 20.33 -2.93 3.74
CA ALA A 156 20.83 -3.08 5.10
C ALA A 156 21.10 -1.70 5.71
N PRO A 157 21.25 -1.61 7.04
CA PRO A 157 21.35 -0.33 7.74
C PRO A 157 22.55 0.53 7.37
N ASP A 158 23.61 -0.09 6.84
CA ASP A 158 24.79 0.59 6.29
C ASP A 158 24.64 0.98 4.81
N GLY A 159 23.44 0.82 4.25
CA GLY A 159 23.13 1.08 2.84
C GLY A 159 23.53 -0.05 1.89
N SER A 160 24.12 -1.15 2.36
CA SER A 160 24.48 -2.26 1.48
C SER A 160 23.25 -3.08 1.05
N PRO A 161 23.15 -3.52 -0.21
CA PRO A 161 21.98 -4.27 -0.67
C PRO A 161 21.89 -5.63 0.00
N TYR A 162 20.68 -6.07 0.35
CA TYR A 162 20.46 -7.46 0.73
C TYR A 162 20.57 -8.38 -0.50
N PRO A 163 21.13 -9.59 -0.36
CA PRO A 163 21.08 -10.57 -1.43
C PRO A 163 19.62 -10.94 -1.72
N GLU A 164 19.33 -11.32 -2.97
CA GLU A 164 18.04 -11.89 -3.38
C GLU A 164 16.81 -11.02 -3.05
N HIS A 165 16.97 -9.70 -2.90
CA HIS A 165 15.88 -8.76 -2.58
C HIS A 165 15.10 -9.18 -1.32
N ARG A 166 15.82 -9.51 -0.24
CA ARG A 166 15.20 -10.08 0.98
C ARG A 166 14.16 -9.16 1.63
N MET A 167 14.27 -7.84 1.52
CA MET A 167 13.29 -6.90 2.06
C MET A 167 11.98 -6.94 1.24
N GLU A 168 12.11 -6.92 -0.08
CA GLU A 168 11.00 -6.97 -1.02
C GLU A 168 10.27 -8.32 -0.97
N THR A 169 11.04 -9.42 -0.94
CA THR A 169 10.47 -10.77 -0.87
C THR A 169 9.85 -11.07 0.50
N ALA A 170 10.27 -10.40 1.58
CA ALA A 170 9.60 -10.45 2.89
C ALA A 170 8.17 -9.89 2.81
N LEU A 171 7.98 -8.75 2.15
CA LEU A 171 6.64 -8.20 1.88
C LEU A 171 5.79 -9.13 1.00
N ALA A 172 6.39 -9.71 -0.05
CA ALA A 172 5.72 -10.67 -0.91
C ALA A 172 5.25 -11.93 -0.14
N ARG A 173 6.11 -12.51 0.71
CA ARG A 173 5.75 -13.64 1.58
C ARG A 173 4.67 -13.25 2.60
N ALA A 174 4.76 -12.08 3.20
CA ALA A 174 3.74 -11.57 4.12
C ALA A 174 2.37 -11.46 3.45
N ALA A 175 2.32 -10.94 2.21
CA ALA A 175 1.06 -10.84 1.46
C ALA A 175 0.49 -12.22 1.11
N VAL A 176 1.33 -13.18 0.72
CA VAL A 176 0.93 -14.57 0.50
C VAL A 176 0.36 -15.18 1.79
N ALA A 177 1.01 -14.97 2.94
CA ALA A 177 0.57 -15.49 4.23
C ALA A 177 -0.78 -14.92 4.68
N ALA A 178 -0.98 -13.60 4.49
CA ALA A 178 -2.25 -12.92 4.75
C ALA A 178 -3.31 -13.17 3.68
N GLY A 179 -2.95 -13.77 2.53
CA GLY A 179 -3.89 -13.98 1.43
C GLY A 179 -4.44 -12.69 0.81
N ILE A 180 -3.71 -11.57 0.92
CA ILE A 180 -4.00 -10.30 0.24
C ILE A 180 -3.19 -10.23 -1.06
N ARG A 181 -3.74 -9.68 -2.15
CA ARG A 181 -2.99 -9.48 -3.39
C ARG A 181 -2.04 -8.30 -3.24
N LEU A 182 -0.80 -8.44 -3.71
CA LEU A 182 0.23 -7.41 -3.56
C LEU A 182 0.68 -6.90 -4.92
N THR A 183 0.50 -5.62 -5.20
CA THR A 183 1.36 -4.91 -6.15
C THR A 183 2.48 -4.25 -5.35
N LEU A 184 3.67 -4.85 -5.38
CA LEU A 184 4.84 -4.27 -4.72
C LEU A 184 5.35 -3.12 -5.58
N LEU A 185 5.28 -1.90 -5.06
CA LEU A 185 5.78 -0.71 -5.74
C LEU A 185 7.20 -0.44 -5.26
N ASP A 186 8.17 -0.82 -6.08
CA ASP A 186 9.58 -0.62 -5.76
C ASP A 186 9.97 0.85 -5.99
N ALA A 187 10.32 1.55 -4.90
CA ALA A 187 10.53 2.99 -4.94
C ALA A 187 11.96 3.40 -5.34
N CYS A 188 12.05 4.35 -6.25
CA CYS A 188 13.26 5.10 -6.55
C CYS A 188 13.42 6.24 -5.54
N TYR A 189 14.54 6.27 -4.83
CA TYR A 189 14.92 7.32 -3.87
C TYR A 189 16.42 7.64 -4.04
N LEU A 190 16.77 8.80 -4.56
CA LEU A 190 18.17 9.11 -4.96
C LEU A 190 18.74 10.37 -4.30
N ALA A 191 17.90 11.18 -3.66
CA ALA A 191 18.31 12.44 -3.04
C ALA A 191 17.56 12.73 -1.74
N GLY A 192 18.22 13.43 -0.81
CA GLY A 192 17.61 13.91 0.43
C GLY A 192 16.71 15.14 0.23
N GLY A 193 16.70 15.73 -0.97
CA GLY A 193 15.93 16.92 -1.34
C GLY A 193 16.48 17.62 -2.59
N PHE A 194 15.90 18.78 -2.93
CA PHE A 194 16.36 19.62 -4.04
C PHE A 194 17.76 20.22 -3.77
N GLY A 195 18.66 20.20 -4.76
CA GLY A 195 20.05 20.65 -4.61
C GLY A 195 20.26 22.16 -4.49
N ALA A 196 21.43 22.56 -3.98
CA ALA A 196 21.78 23.96 -3.71
C ALA A 196 21.73 24.83 -4.99
N GLY A 197 20.85 25.84 -4.93
CA GLY A 197 20.43 26.69 -6.05
C GLY A 197 19.00 27.18 -5.84
N SER A 198 18.19 26.40 -5.12
CA SER A 198 16.88 26.78 -4.57
C SER A 198 17.04 27.48 -3.23
N SER A 199 17.00 28.82 -3.23
CA SER A 199 17.06 29.61 -2.00
C SER A 199 15.68 29.64 -1.34
N GLY A 200 15.45 28.74 -0.38
CA GLY A 200 14.34 28.78 0.59
C GLY A 200 14.90 28.42 1.96
N ILE A 201 14.80 29.33 2.92
CA ILE A 201 15.43 29.26 4.25
C ILE A 201 14.75 28.17 5.09
N GLY A 202 15.52 27.21 5.59
CA GLY A 202 15.02 26.20 6.54
C GLY A 202 16.05 25.14 6.93
N GLY A 203 17.15 25.52 7.57
CA GLY A 203 18.10 24.57 8.15
C GLY A 203 19.17 25.27 8.98
N SER A 204 19.01 25.25 10.31
CA SER A 204 20.02 25.74 11.25
C SER A 204 21.22 24.79 11.26
N GLY A 205 22.31 25.17 10.58
CA GLY A 205 23.56 24.42 10.59
C GLY A 205 24.72 25.23 10.00
N SER A 206 25.57 25.74 10.90
CA SER A 206 26.93 26.31 10.74
C SER A 206 27.44 26.69 9.34
N ALA A 207 27.71 27.98 9.16
CA ALA A 207 28.29 28.59 7.97
C ALA A 207 29.74 28.15 7.72
N GLY A 208 29.99 27.53 6.57
CA GLY A 208 31.29 27.44 5.91
C GLY A 208 31.29 28.30 4.64
N SER A 209 32.12 29.33 4.61
CA SER A 209 32.28 30.28 3.50
C SER A 209 32.80 29.58 2.23
N GLY A 210 32.00 29.57 1.16
CA GLY A 210 32.36 29.12 -0.17
C GLY A 210 31.63 29.93 -1.25
N THR A 211 32.34 30.27 -2.31
CA THR A 211 31.99 31.18 -3.42
C THR A 211 30.72 30.82 -4.19
N LYS A 212 29.89 31.83 -4.49
CA LYS A 212 28.67 31.72 -5.31
C LYS A 212 29.03 31.48 -6.79
N GLY A 213 28.80 30.27 -7.28
CA GLY A 213 28.73 29.97 -8.71
C GLY A 213 27.27 30.03 -9.20
N SER A 214 27.02 30.76 -10.27
CA SER A 214 25.72 30.79 -10.97
C SER A 214 25.53 29.49 -11.76
N GLY A 215 24.83 28.52 -11.17
CA GLY A 215 24.42 27.30 -11.85
C GLY A 215 23.22 26.69 -11.14
N THR A 216 22.11 26.52 -11.86
CA THR A 216 20.97 25.69 -11.42
C THR A 216 21.47 24.27 -11.20
N SER A 217 21.62 23.83 -9.95
CA SER A 217 22.08 22.47 -9.65
C SER A 217 21.08 21.44 -10.16
N ARG A 218 21.46 20.68 -11.20
CA ARG A 218 20.69 19.53 -11.73
C ARG A 218 20.76 18.28 -10.82
N SER A 219 21.62 18.31 -9.80
CA SER A 219 21.79 17.24 -8.81
C SER A 219 21.00 17.56 -7.54
N GLY A 220 20.34 16.55 -6.95
CA GLY A 220 19.73 16.66 -5.62
C GLY A 220 20.77 16.70 -4.49
N VAL A 221 20.30 16.92 -3.25
CA VAL A 221 21.15 16.82 -2.04
C VAL A 221 21.50 15.36 -1.78
N PRO A 222 22.75 15.03 -1.41
CA PRO A 222 23.13 13.67 -1.00
C PRO A 222 22.23 13.12 0.12
N LEU A 223 22.03 11.80 0.12
CA LEU A 223 21.25 11.13 1.16
C LEU A 223 21.93 11.26 2.54
N GLU A 224 21.11 11.54 3.54
CA GLU A 224 21.54 11.49 4.94
C GLU A 224 21.76 10.03 5.37
N PRO A 225 22.56 9.76 6.43
CA PRO A 225 22.81 8.40 6.91
C PRO A 225 21.53 7.56 7.11
N ARG A 226 20.50 8.16 7.70
CA ARG A 226 19.18 7.52 7.93
C ARG A 226 18.37 7.22 6.67
N GLN A 227 18.73 7.84 5.53
CA GLN A 227 18.10 7.62 4.23
C GLN A 227 18.86 6.59 3.38
N GLN A 228 20.06 6.14 3.81
CA GLN A 228 20.89 5.20 3.04
C GLN A 228 20.18 3.87 2.77
N ARG A 229 19.25 3.47 3.64
CA ARG A 229 18.45 2.25 3.43
C ARG A 229 17.51 2.33 2.24
N PHE A 230 17.24 3.54 1.74
CA PHE A 230 16.19 3.79 0.76
C PHE A 230 16.72 3.92 -0.64
N GLY A 231 18.00 4.28 -0.80
CA GLY A 231 18.49 4.78 -2.06
C GLY A 231 19.57 3.96 -2.71
N ASP A 232 19.43 3.87 -4.03
CA ASP A 232 20.44 3.37 -4.94
C ASP A 232 21.46 4.47 -5.29
N ALA A 233 22.54 4.08 -5.96
CA ALA A 233 23.58 5.02 -6.38
C ALA A 233 23.08 6.09 -7.37
N ASP A 234 22.24 5.67 -8.32
CA ASP A 234 21.64 6.53 -9.34
C ASP A 234 20.41 5.84 -9.98
N ALA A 235 19.83 6.48 -11.00
CA ALA A 235 18.67 5.96 -11.71
C ALA A 235 18.94 4.65 -12.46
N ASP A 236 20.15 4.46 -13.00
CA ASP A 236 20.48 3.24 -13.74
C ASP A 236 20.66 2.06 -12.76
N ALA A 237 21.29 2.29 -11.61
CA ALA A 237 21.39 1.31 -10.53
C ALA A 237 20.00 0.89 -10.01
N TRP A 238 19.09 1.85 -9.81
CA TRP A 238 17.70 1.55 -9.45
C TRP A 238 16.99 0.75 -10.55
N LEU A 239 17.08 1.14 -11.82
CA LEU A 239 16.46 0.42 -12.94
C LEU A 239 16.98 -1.02 -13.07
N ASP A 240 18.27 -1.24 -12.83
CA ASP A 240 18.87 -2.57 -12.87
C ASP A 240 18.44 -3.43 -11.66
N ARG A 241 18.33 -2.83 -10.46
CA ARG A 241 17.74 -3.48 -9.28
C ARG A 241 16.28 -3.84 -9.53
N PHE A 242 15.49 -2.92 -10.09
CA PHE A 242 14.09 -3.12 -10.45
C PHE A 242 13.91 -4.30 -11.42
N ALA A 243 14.72 -4.38 -12.48
CA ALA A 243 14.67 -5.47 -13.45
C ALA A 243 15.05 -6.82 -12.80
N SER A 244 16.08 -6.83 -11.95
CA SER A 244 16.47 -8.02 -11.18
C SER A 244 15.38 -8.48 -10.21
N LEU A 245 14.73 -7.54 -9.51
CA LEU A 245 13.62 -7.82 -8.60
C LEU A 245 12.42 -8.38 -9.36
N GLN A 246 12.10 -7.82 -10.53
CA GLN A 246 11.02 -8.32 -11.38
C GLN A 246 11.23 -9.79 -11.74
N ALA A 247 12.44 -10.17 -12.13
CA ALA A 247 12.78 -11.56 -12.42
C ALA A 247 12.65 -12.46 -11.18
N ALA A 248 13.12 -11.99 -10.01
CA ALA A 248 13.03 -12.74 -8.75
C ALA A 248 11.58 -12.97 -8.30
N VAL A 249 10.73 -11.94 -8.39
CA VAL A 249 9.30 -12.03 -8.07
C VAL A 249 8.59 -13.00 -9.01
N ALA A 250 8.80 -12.85 -10.33
CA ALA A 250 8.19 -13.73 -11.33
C ALA A 250 8.63 -15.20 -11.20
N ALA A 251 9.84 -15.45 -10.71
CA ALA A 251 10.34 -16.81 -10.47
C ALA A 251 9.77 -17.46 -9.20
N SER A 252 9.33 -16.66 -8.22
CA SER A 252 9.04 -17.12 -6.86
C SER A 252 7.55 -17.06 -6.47
N PHE A 253 6.76 -16.22 -7.13
CA PHE A 253 5.37 -15.97 -6.74
C PHE A 253 4.41 -16.07 -7.94
N ASP A 254 3.15 -16.43 -7.67
CA ASP A 254 2.07 -16.38 -8.66
C ASP A 254 1.82 -14.90 -9.04
N PRO A 255 1.84 -14.52 -10.33
CA PRO A 255 1.61 -13.14 -10.76
C PRO A 255 0.22 -12.59 -10.40
N GLU A 256 -0.78 -13.44 -10.20
CA GLU A 256 -2.09 -13.02 -9.68
C GLU A 256 -2.01 -12.63 -8.20
N GLN A 257 -1.10 -13.24 -7.45
CA GLN A 257 -0.91 -13.01 -6.02
C GLN A 257 0.07 -11.87 -5.75
N VAL A 258 1.22 -11.83 -6.44
CA VAL A 258 2.26 -10.82 -6.28
C VAL A 258 2.68 -10.30 -7.66
N SER A 259 2.54 -9.00 -7.87
CA SER A 259 3.00 -8.29 -9.06
C SER A 259 3.94 -7.15 -8.66
N LEU A 260 4.71 -6.63 -9.62
CA LEU A 260 5.64 -5.52 -9.40
C LEU A 260 5.16 -4.28 -10.15
N GLY A 261 5.16 -3.13 -9.47
CA GLY A 261 5.05 -1.80 -10.04
C GLY A 261 6.25 -0.95 -9.64
N ALA A 262 6.42 0.20 -10.29
CA ALA A 262 7.47 1.15 -9.97
C ALA A 262 6.91 2.31 -9.17
N ALA A 263 7.73 2.88 -8.29
CA ALA A 263 7.43 4.08 -7.57
C ALA A 263 8.57 5.09 -7.73
N LEU A 264 8.25 6.37 -7.84
CA LEU A 264 9.18 7.47 -7.62
C LEU A 264 8.83 8.02 -6.26
N HIS A 265 9.75 8.06 -5.29
CA HIS A 265 9.36 8.51 -3.95
C HIS A 265 8.71 9.90 -3.99
N SER A 266 9.38 10.89 -4.58
CA SER A 266 8.79 12.21 -4.90
C SER A 266 9.77 12.97 -5.79
N VAL A 267 9.36 14.12 -6.32
CA VAL A 267 10.26 15.03 -7.05
C VAL A 267 11.39 15.61 -6.17
N ARG A 268 11.25 15.53 -4.83
CA ARG A 268 12.33 15.86 -3.88
C ARG A 268 13.41 14.79 -3.85
N ALA A 269 12.98 13.52 -3.93
CA ALA A 269 13.86 12.36 -3.78
C ALA A 269 14.40 11.83 -5.12
N VAL A 270 13.80 12.20 -6.25
CA VAL A 270 14.25 11.79 -7.58
C VAL A 270 14.62 13.04 -8.39
N PRO A 271 15.93 13.36 -8.52
CA PRO A 271 16.39 14.53 -9.25
C PRO A 271 15.91 14.57 -10.71
N GLU A 272 15.80 15.77 -11.29
CA GLU A 272 15.27 15.95 -12.64
C GLU A 272 16.01 15.11 -13.71
N ALA A 273 17.33 14.99 -13.63
CA ALA A 273 18.11 14.16 -14.55
C ALA A 273 17.74 12.66 -14.47
N ALA A 274 17.39 12.18 -13.27
CA ALA A 274 16.92 10.81 -13.07
C ALA A 274 15.52 10.61 -13.65
N LEU A 275 14.62 11.60 -13.53
CA LEU A 275 13.27 11.53 -14.11
C LEU A 275 13.31 11.28 -15.63
N ALA A 276 14.17 12.02 -16.36
CA ALA A 276 14.36 11.84 -17.79
C ALA A 276 14.84 10.41 -18.12
N ARG A 277 15.80 9.91 -17.35
CA ARG A 277 16.36 8.56 -17.54
C ARG A 277 15.34 7.46 -17.27
N ILE A 278 14.53 7.63 -16.23
CA ILE A 278 13.48 6.69 -15.86
C ILE A 278 12.36 6.69 -16.92
N ALA A 279 11.98 7.85 -17.45
CA ALA A 279 11.01 7.96 -18.52
C ALA A 279 11.44 7.19 -19.79
N GLU A 280 12.74 7.22 -20.11
CA GLU A 280 13.31 6.49 -21.25
C GLU A 280 13.31 4.97 -21.05
N ARG A 281 13.66 4.50 -19.84
CA ARG A 281 14.00 3.09 -19.61
C ARG A 281 12.93 2.25 -18.91
N LEU A 282 12.03 2.86 -18.14
CA LEU A 282 11.03 2.11 -17.38
C LEU A 282 9.93 1.57 -18.32
N PRO A 283 9.70 0.25 -18.41
CA PRO A 283 8.75 -0.32 -19.38
C PRO A 283 7.34 0.24 -19.23
N ALA A 284 6.68 0.55 -20.34
CA ALA A 284 5.37 1.25 -20.36
C ALA A 284 4.22 0.47 -19.68
N GLY A 285 4.32 -0.86 -19.59
CA GLY A 285 3.31 -1.71 -18.96
C GLY A 285 3.36 -1.75 -17.42
N ILE A 286 4.33 -1.08 -16.80
CA ILE A 286 4.52 -1.07 -15.35
C ILE A 286 3.66 0.05 -14.72
N PRO A 287 2.80 -0.24 -13.72
CA PRO A 287 2.16 0.79 -12.93
C PRO A 287 3.20 1.72 -12.30
N LEU A 288 3.00 3.03 -12.35
CA LEU A 288 3.95 4.02 -11.83
C LEU A 288 3.26 4.86 -10.76
N HIS A 289 3.81 4.90 -9.56
CA HIS A 289 3.29 5.71 -8.45
C HIS A 289 4.27 6.81 -8.07
N ILE A 290 3.76 7.93 -7.55
CA ILE A 290 4.59 9.01 -7.00
C ILE A 290 3.83 9.82 -5.96
N HIS A 291 4.46 10.13 -4.82
CA HIS A 291 3.94 11.18 -3.93
C HIS A 291 4.07 12.53 -4.62
N LEU A 292 2.94 13.20 -4.81
CA LEU A 292 2.86 14.39 -5.65
C LEU A 292 2.08 15.50 -4.96
N SER A 293 2.73 16.63 -4.70
CA SER A 293 2.07 17.84 -4.22
C SER A 293 1.28 17.63 -2.90
N GLU A 294 1.81 16.78 -2.02
CA GLU A 294 1.25 16.46 -0.70
C GLU A 294 1.32 17.68 0.24
N GLN A 295 2.46 18.35 0.28
CA GLN A 295 2.75 19.49 1.17
C GLN A 295 3.04 20.77 0.36
N PRO A 296 2.59 21.97 0.79
CA PRO A 296 2.83 23.21 0.05
C PRO A 296 4.33 23.55 -0.11
N GLN A 297 5.15 23.11 0.84
CA GLN A 297 6.61 23.29 0.79
C GLN A 297 7.23 22.57 -0.40
N GLU A 298 6.76 21.35 -0.73
CA GLU A 298 7.26 20.61 -1.90
C GLU A 298 7.05 21.40 -3.19
N ASN A 299 5.87 22.00 -3.35
CA ASN A 299 5.55 22.81 -4.53
C ASN A 299 6.43 24.06 -4.61
N THR A 300 6.63 24.74 -3.48
CA THR A 300 7.48 25.93 -3.39
C THR A 300 8.92 25.62 -3.78
N ASP A 301 9.47 24.53 -3.23
CA ASP A 301 10.84 24.11 -3.50
C ASP A 301 11.01 23.61 -4.95
N CYS A 302 10.03 22.87 -5.48
CA CYS A 302 10.03 22.40 -6.87
C CYS A 302 10.01 23.57 -7.86
N LEU A 303 9.17 24.58 -7.62
CA LEU A 303 9.11 25.80 -8.42
C LEU A 303 10.44 26.56 -8.35
N ALA A 304 11.01 26.72 -7.14
CA ALA A 304 12.29 27.40 -6.96
C ALA A 304 13.45 26.67 -7.68
N ALA A 305 13.45 25.34 -7.69
CA ALA A 305 14.50 24.54 -8.30
C ALA A 305 14.36 24.38 -9.82
N THR A 306 13.13 24.29 -10.34
CA THR A 306 12.87 23.83 -11.72
C THR A 306 12.02 24.78 -12.58
N GLY A 307 11.42 25.78 -11.94
CA GLY A 307 10.44 26.69 -12.55
C GLY A 307 9.06 26.07 -12.80
N LEU A 308 8.81 24.83 -12.33
CA LEU A 308 7.55 24.11 -12.52
C LEU A 308 7.00 23.57 -11.19
N THR A 309 5.70 23.29 -11.19
CA THR A 309 5.07 22.45 -10.16
C THR A 309 5.57 21.00 -10.32
N PRO A 310 5.40 20.14 -9.29
CA PRO A 310 5.71 18.71 -9.41
C PRO A 310 5.02 18.04 -10.60
N ALA A 311 3.73 18.33 -10.84
CA ALA A 311 3.01 17.78 -11.99
C ALA A 311 3.56 18.30 -13.32
N GLY A 312 3.85 19.60 -13.41
CA GLY A 312 4.50 20.19 -14.58
C GLY A 312 5.87 19.58 -14.87
N LEU A 313 6.66 19.29 -13.84
CA LEU A 313 7.97 18.65 -13.98
C LEU A 313 7.84 17.23 -14.54
N LEU A 314 6.90 16.42 -14.04
CA LEU A 314 6.62 15.10 -14.60
C LEU A 314 6.15 15.18 -16.06
N HIS A 315 5.31 16.18 -16.38
CA HIS A 315 4.85 16.40 -17.75
C HIS A 315 6.01 16.71 -18.70
N ARG A 316 6.95 17.58 -18.30
CA ARG A 316 8.15 17.93 -19.09
C ARG A 316 8.93 16.69 -19.52
N HIS A 317 9.01 15.67 -18.67
CA HIS A 317 9.76 14.43 -18.92
C HIS A 317 8.89 13.29 -19.44
N GLY A 318 7.62 13.53 -19.79
CA GLY A 318 6.73 12.52 -20.36
C GLY A 318 6.31 11.41 -19.39
N LEU A 319 6.40 11.66 -18.08
CA LEU A 319 6.03 10.69 -17.04
C LEU A 319 4.53 10.69 -16.73
N LEU A 320 3.83 11.80 -16.97
CA LEU A 320 2.37 11.84 -16.84
C LEU A 320 1.72 11.00 -17.94
N SER A 321 1.01 9.96 -17.53
CA SER A 321 0.31 9.04 -18.43
C SER A 321 -0.77 8.27 -17.66
N ARG A 322 -1.58 7.48 -18.37
CA ARG A 322 -2.62 6.63 -17.76
C ARG A 322 -2.10 5.59 -16.76
N ARG A 323 -0.81 5.26 -16.80
CA ARG A 323 -0.20 4.33 -15.84
C ARG A 323 0.20 5.00 -14.53
N LEU A 324 0.21 6.34 -14.50
CA LEU A 324 0.68 7.12 -13.37
C LEU A 324 -0.43 7.32 -12.35
N SER A 325 -0.12 6.98 -11.10
CA SER A 325 -0.91 7.27 -9.92
C SER A 325 -0.20 8.35 -9.09
N ALA A 326 -0.79 9.54 -9.05
CA ALA A 326 -0.34 10.65 -8.22
C ALA A 326 -0.94 10.48 -6.81
N VAL A 327 -0.10 10.11 -5.85
CA VAL A 327 -0.51 9.95 -4.45
C VAL A 327 -0.64 11.32 -3.80
N HIS A 328 -1.69 11.50 -3.01
CA HIS A 328 -2.19 12.73 -2.39
C HIS A 328 -2.77 13.72 -3.40
N ALA A 329 -1.91 14.33 -4.22
CA ALA A 329 -2.29 15.33 -5.20
C ALA A 329 -3.12 16.48 -4.55
N THR A 330 -2.70 16.91 -3.36
CA THR A 330 -3.46 17.81 -2.47
C THR A 330 -3.44 19.25 -2.96
N HIS A 331 -2.25 19.81 -3.21
CA HIS A 331 -2.04 21.23 -3.47
C HIS A 331 -1.87 21.58 -4.96
N LEU A 332 -2.84 21.21 -5.78
CA LEU A 332 -2.79 21.39 -7.23
C LEU A 332 -3.33 22.75 -7.71
N THR A 333 -2.62 23.35 -8.67
CA THR A 333 -3.13 24.47 -9.48
C THR A 333 -4.13 23.99 -10.53
N ASP A 334 -4.86 24.91 -11.17
CA ASP A 334 -5.75 24.57 -12.29
C ASP A 334 -5.00 23.97 -13.48
N ALA A 335 -3.76 24.41 -13.72
CA ALA A 335 -2.91 23.85 -14.75
C ALA A 335 -2.51 22.41 -14.42
N ASP A 336 -2.22 22.10 -13.15
CA ASP A 336 -1.88 20.73 -12.73
C ASP A 336 -3.07 19.79 -12.92
N LEU A 337 -4.30 20.24 -12.60
CA LEU A 337 -5.52 19.47 -12.85
C LEU A 337 -5.68 19.13 -14.34
N ALA A 338 -5.46 20.12 -15.22
CA ALA A 338 -5.54 19.91 -16.66
C ALA A 338 -4.49 18.90 -17.15
N LEU A 339 -3.23 19.03 -16.70
CA LEU A 339 -2.15 18.10 -17.07
C LEU A 339 -2.45 16.66 -16.64
N LEU A 340 -2.91 16.45 -15.41
CA LEU A 340 -3.27 15.13 -14.91
C LEU A 340 -4.49 14.54 -15.65
N GLY A 341 -5.47 15.40 -15.96
CA GLY A 341 -6.66 15.04 -16.72
C GLY A 341 -6.35 14.62 -18.16
N GLU A 342 -5.56 15.42 -18.87
CA GLU A 342 -5.09 15.13 -20.24
C GLU A 342 -4.29 13.83 -20.31
N ALA A 343 -3.47 13.56 -19.28
CA ALA A 343 -2.73 12.31 -19.17
C ALA A 343 -3.63 11.09 -18.90
N GLY A 344 -4.85 11.31 -18.41
CA GLY A 344 -5.74 10.26 -17.91
C GLY A 344 -5.16 9.54 -16.70
N ALA A 345 -4.41 10.26 -15.86
CA ALA A 345 -3.79 9.72 -14.66
C ALA A 345 -4.83 9.35 -13.59
N THR A 346 -4.36 8.69 -12.54
CA THR A 346 -5.13 8.44 -11.31
C THR A 346 -4.60 9.35 -10.20
N ALA A 347 -5.47 9.91 -9.37
CA ALA A 347 -5.12 10.51 -8.10
C ALA A 347 -5.50 9.57 -6.96
N VAL A 348 -4.53 9.19 -6.13
CA VAL A 348 -4.74 8.30 -4.97
C VAL A 348 -4.83 9.17 -3.73
N PHE A 349 -6.05 9.32 -3.22
CA PHE A 349 -6.31 10.05 -1.98
C PHE A 349 -6.11 9.11 -0.79
N CYS A 350 -5.51 9.63 0.28
CA CYS A 350 -5.32 8.94 1.55
C CYS A 350 -5.97 9.73 2.70
N PRO A 351 -7.30 10.00 2.68
CA PRO A 351 -7.91 11.03 3.52
C PRO A 351 -7.65 10.92 5.02
N THR A 352 -7.62 9.70 5.59
CA THR A 352 -7.36 9.55 7.03
C THR A 352 -5.92 9.90 7.40
N THR A 353 -4.97 9.58 6.52
CA THR A 353 -3.56 9.97 6.67
C THR A 353 -3.36 11.46 6.41
N GLU A 354 -3.94 11.99 5.35
CA GLU A 354 -3.85 13.42 5.01
C GLU A 354 -4.41 14.30 6.14
N ALA A 355 -5.45 13.83 6.84
CA ALA A 355 -5.99 14.48 8.03
C ALA A 355 -5.05 14.36 9.24
N ASP A 356 -4.43 13.21 9.46
CA ASP A 356 -3.49 12.97 10.57
C ASP A 356 -2.18 13.78 10.42
N LEU A 357 -1.66 13.88 9.20
CA LEU A 357 -0.46 14.66 8.87
C LEU A 357 -0.75 16.15 8.65
N ALA A 358 -2.02 16.54 8.66
CA ALA A 358 -2.48 17.90 8.41
C ALA A 358 -2.04 18.47 7.04
N ASP A 359 -2.07 17.65 5.99
CA ASP A 359 -1.72 18.05 4.62
C ASP A 359 -2.70 19.11 4.09
N GLY A 360 -3.99 18.84 4.23
CA GLY A 360 -5.07 19.72 3.76
C GLY A 360 -6.15 18.96 3.00
N LEU A 361 -7.07 19.70 2.37
CA LEU A 361 -8.16 19.13 1.58
C LEU A 361 -7.86 19.25 0.08
N GLY A 362 -7.58 18.12 -0.57
CA GLY A 362 -7.37 18.06 -2.01
C GLY A 362 -8.60 18.44 -2.84
N ARG A 363 -8.38 18.72 -4.13
CA ARG A 363 -9.42 19.18 -5.08
C ARG A 363 -10.08 18.01 -5.82
N ALA A 364 -10.56 17.00 -5.09
CA ALA A 364 -11.09 15.75 -5.64
C ALA A 364 -12.16 15.95 -6.72
N ALA A 365 -13.12 16.85 -6.50
CA ALA A 365 -14.15 17.16 -7.50
C ALA A 365 -13.57 17.80 -8.77
N GLY A 366 -12.54 18.64 -8.61
CA GLY A 366 -11.83 19.27 -9.73
C GLY A 366 -11.08 18.24 -10.56
N LEU A 367 -10.37 17.32 -9.92
CA LEU A 367 -9.67 16.19 -10.57
C LEU A 367 -10.65 15.31 -11.36
N ARG A 368 -11.75 14.88 -10.74
CA ARG A 368 -12.79 14.10 -11.45
C ARG A 368 -13.31 14.85 -12.68
N ASN A 369 -13.63 16.14 -12.53
CA ASN A 369 -14.14 16.95 -13.64
C ASN A 369 -13.12 17.15 -14.76
N ALA A 370 -11.81 17.10 -14.45
CA ALA A 370 -10.73 17.11 -15.43
C ALA A 370 -10.50 15.74 -16.11
N GLY A 371 -11.19 14.68 -15.68
CA GLY A 371 -11.05 13.33 -16.24
C GLY A 371 -10.05 12.44 -15.51
N VAL A 372 -9.56 12.85 -14.33
CA VAL A 372 -8.68 12.04 -13.48
C VAL A 372 -9.51 11.00 -12.70
N ALA A 373 -9.06 9.75 -12.72
CA ALA A 373 -9.66 8.71 -11.88
C ALA A 373 -9.26 8.94 -10.40
N LEU A 374 -10.19 8.75 -9.47
CA LEU A 374 -9.92 8.88 -8.04
C LEU A 374 -9.82 7.48 -7.43
N ALA A 375 -8.74 7.20 -6.72
CA ALA A 375 -8.53 5.97 -5.97
C ALA A 375 -8.26 6.29 -4.49
N LEU A 376 -8.34 5.27 -3.62
CA LEU A 376 -8.17 5.43 -2.17
C LEU A 376 -7.05 4.55 -1.62
N GLY A 377 -6.24 5.11 -0.71
CA GLY A 377 -5.17 4.42 0.00
C GLY A 377 -5.25 4.64 1.52
N SER A 378 -4.63 3.73 2.29
CA SER A 378 -4.50 3.90 3.76
C SER A 378 -3.14 4.42 4.21
N ASP A 379 -2.14 4.38 3.32
CA ASP A 379 -0.86 5.08 3.48
C ASP A 379 -0.13 4.73 4.80
N GLN A 380 0.08 5.69 5.71
CA GLN A 380 0.79 5.48 6.98
C GLN A 380 0.02 4.56 7.96
N HIS A 381 -1.20 4.17 7.59
CA HIS A 381 -2.08 3.36 8.40
C HIS A 381 -2.45 4.01 9.74
N ALA A 382 -2.70 5.33 9.76
CA ALA A 382 -3.29 5.99 10.94
C ALA A 382 -4.66 5.36 11.27
N VAL A 383 -5.44 5.10 10.22
CA VAL A 383 -6.65 4.29 10.22
C VAL A 383 -6.54 3.26 9.10
N VAL A 384 -7.06 2.05 9.31
CA VAL A 384 -7.22 1.03 8.25
C VAL A 384 -8.71 0.72 8.16
N ASP A 385 -9.41 1.47 7.31
CA ASP A 385 -10.85 1.33 7.12
C ASP A 385 -11.28 1.89 5.75
N PRO A 386 -11.58 1.04 4.75
CA PRO A 386 -11.95 1.52 3.42
C PRO A 386 -13.26 2.33 3.40
N TRP A 387 -14.15 2.11 4.37
CA TRP A 387 -15.40 2.86 4.48
C TRP A 387 -15.16 4.27 5.01
N GLN A 388 -14.19 4.44 5.90
CA GLN A 388 -13.76 5.76 6.34
C GLN A 388 -13.08 6.53 5.22
N GLU A 389 -12.23 5.91 4.41
CA GLU A 389 -11.62 6.58 3.26
C GLU A 389 -12.68 7.07 2.26
N MET A 390 -13.65 6.21 1.90
CA MET A 390 -14.79 6.58 1.04
C MET A 390 -15.56 7.77 1.61
N ARG A 391 -15.93 7.71 2.88
CA ARG A 391 -16.69 8.77 3.55
C ARG A 391 -15.89 10.07 3.63
N ALA A 392 -14.60 9.98 3.93
CA ALA A 392 -13.71 11.12 4.07
C ALA A 392 -13.45 11.81 2.72
N LEU A 393 -13.41 11.08 1.60
CA LEU A 393 -13.36 11.68 0.26
C LEU A 393 -14.58 12.59 -0.01
N GLU A 394 -15.80 12.10 0.25
CA GLU A 394 -17.01 12.92 0.14
C GLU A 394 -17.01 14.06 1.17
N TYR A 395 -16.69 13.78 2.43
CA TYR A 395 -16.78 14.78 3.50
C TYR A 395 -15.74 15.88 3.36
N GLY A 396 -14.54 15.58 2.84
CA GLY A 396 -13.53 16.57 2.50
C GLY A 396 -14.06 17.58 1.48
N GLU A 397 -14.72 17.12 0.42
CA GLU A 397 -15.38 18.00 -0.55
C GLU A 397 -16.53 18.80 0.07
N ARG A 398 -17.30 18.22 1.00
CA ARG A 398 -18.34 18.98 1.73
C ARG A 398 -17.75 20.10 2.56
N LEU A 399 -16.70 19.83 3.33
CA LEU A 399 -16.03 20.82 4.17
C LEU A 399 -15.41 21.93 3.31
N ARG A 400 -14.81 21.55 2.18
CA ARG A 400 -14.18 22.50 1.25
C ARG A 400 -15.18 23.40 0.52
N THR A 401 -16.36 22.88 0.16
CA THR A 401 -17.31 23.57 -0.73
C THR A 401 -18.61 24.05 -0.08
N GLY A 402 -18.94 23.57 1.11
CA GLY A 402 -20.23 23.78 1.76
C GLY A 402 -21.42 23.07 1.07
N LYS A 403 -21.17 22.14 0.13
CA LYS A 403 -22.21 21.42 -0.63
C LYS A 403 -22.21 19.94 -0.29
N ARG A 404 -23.35 19.27 -0.46
CA ARG A 404 -23.53 17.82 -0.23
C ARG A 404 -23.71 17.09 -1.56
N GLY A 405 -23.33 15.81 -1.60
CA GLY A 405 -23.59 14.94 -2.75
C GLY A 405 -22.61 15.23 -3.89
N THR A 406 -21.36 15.51 -3.57
CA THR A 406 -20.31 15.72 -4.57
C THR A 406 -20.01 14.41 -5.28
N PHE A 407 -19.94 13.31 -4.51
CA PHE A 407 -19.83 11.94 -5.00
C PHE A 407 -21.04 11.11 -4.61
N THR A 408 -21.54 10.34 -5.57
CA THR A 408 -22.54 9.30 -5.36
C THR A 408 -21.90 8.08 -4.67
N PRO A 409 -22.68 7.24 -3.96
CA PRO A 409 -22.15 5.99 -3.42
C PRO A 409 -21.48 5.09 -4.47
N ALA A 410 -21.98 5.11 -5.72
CA ALA A 410 -21.37 4.38 -6.82
C ALA A 410 -19.95 4.86 -7.13
N GLU A 411 -19.73 6.18 -7.15
CA GLU A 411 -18.40 6.76 -7.35
C GLU A 411 -17.46 6.48 -6.18
N LEU A 412 -17.97 6.48 -4.95
CA LEU A 412 -17.18 6.14 -3.76
C LEU A 412 -16.73 4.67 -3.80
N HIS A 413 -17.64 3.74 -4.10
CA HIS A 413 -17.28 2.34 -4.27
C HIS A 413 -16.30 2.16 -5.43
N PHE A 414 -16.52 2.80 -6.57
CA PHE A 414 -15.59 2.77 -7.70
C PHE A 414 -14.18 3.26 -7.31
N ALA A 415 -14.08 4.32 -6.51
CA ALA A 415 -12.80 4.83 -6.03
C ALA A 415 -12.09 3.83 -5.09
N ALA A 416 -12.85 3.17 -4.21
CA ALA A 416 -12.32 2.16 -3.31
C ALA A 416 -11.99 0.82 -4.00
N SER A 417 -12.66 0.47 -5.10
CA SER A 417 -12.50 -0.82 -5.79
C SER A 417 -11.77 -0.70 -7.13
N ASP A 418 -12.50 -0.29 -8.17
CA ASP A 418 -12.09 -0.41 -9.57
C ASP A 418 -10.90 0.51 -9.87
N ALA A 419 -10.94 1.77 -9.40
CA ALA A 419 -9.85 2.71 -9.57
C ALA A 419 -8.60 2.28 -8.78
N GLY A 420 -8.77 1.76 -7.56
CA GLY A 420 -7.67 1.24 -6.76
C GLY A 420 -7.01 0.01 -7.38
N ALA A 421 -7.80 -0.91 -7.95
CA ALA A 421 -7.28 -2.06 -8.69
C ALA A 421 -6.58 -1.63 -9.98
N ALA A 422 -7.11 -0.64 -10.70
CA ALA A 422 -6.48 -0.08 -11.89
C ALA A 422 -5.12 0.57 -11.58
N ALA A 423 -5.02 1.34 -10.48
CA ALA A 423 -3.76 1.90 -9.99
C ALA A 423 -2.71 0.82 -9.67
N GLN A 424 -3.16 -0.36 -9.27
CA GLN A 424 -2.32 -1.53 -9.00
C GLN A 424 -1.98 -2.37 -10.26
N GLY A 425 -2.55 -2.06 -11.42
CA GLY A 425 -2.45 -2.87 -12.64
C GLY A 425 -3.20 -4.20 -12.55
N ARG A 426 -4.31 -4.25 -11.80
CA ARG A 426 -5.07 -5.46 -11.48
C ARG A 426 -6.50 -5.39 -12.04
N THR A 427 -7.07 -6.57 -12.27
CA THR A 427 -8.50 -6.71 -12.57
C THR A 427 -9.33 -6.24 -11.38
N ALA A 428 -10.39 -5.48 -11.64
CA ALA A 428 -11.26 -4.94 -10.60
C ALA A 428 -11.98 -6.04 -9.81
N PRO A 429 -12.17 -5.86 -8.49
CA PRO A 429 -13.00 -6.74 -7.67
C PRO A 429 -14.49 -6.45 -7.87
N GLY A 430 -15.35 -7.46 -7.72
CA GLY A 430 -16.80 -7.26 -7.72
C GLY A 430 -17.63 -8.50 -8.04
N LEU A 431 -18.93 -8.26 -8.24
CA LEU A 431 -19.94 -9.31 -8.43
C LEU A 431 -20.25 -9.54 -9.91
N GLU A 432 -19.81 -8.65 -10.81
CA GLU A 432 -20.05 -8.76 -12.24
C GLU A 432 -19.10 -9.76 -12.93
N PRO A 433 -19.56 -10.48 -13.98
CA PRO A 433 -18.68 -11.32 -14.78
C PRO A 433 -17.44 -10.59 -15.31
N GLY A 434 -16.30 -11.26 -15.27
CA GLY A 434 -14.98 -10.72 -15.64
C GLY A 434 -14.24 -10.01 -14.50
N LYS A 435 -14.90 -9.74 -13.37
CA LYS A 435 -14.25 -9.23 -12.16
C LYS A 435 -13.65 -10.36 -11.30
N THR A 436 -12.67 -10.03 -10.46
CA THR A 436 -12.24 -10.98 -9.43
C THR A 436 -13.33 -11.10 -8.37
N CYS A 437 -13.59 -12.32 -7.90
CA CYS A 437 -14.53 -12.60 -6.82
C CYS A 437 -13.94 -12.22 -5.45
N ASP A 438 -13.59 -10.95 -5.34
CA ASP A 438 -13.04 -10.27 -4.18
C ASP A 438 -14.15 -9.39 -3.60
N LEU A 439 -14.66 -9.76 -2.43
CA LEU A 439 -15.92 -9.23 -1.89
C LEU A 439 -15.78 -8.89 -0.41
N MET A 440 -16.51 -7.88 0.05
CA MET A 440 -16.70 -7.60 1.47
C MET A 440 -18.19 -7.57 1.81
N ALA A 441 -18.59 -8.36 2.80
CA ALA A 441 -19.95 -8.39 3.33
C ALA A 441 -20.05 -7.47 4.55
N VAL A 442 -21.14 -6.71 4.63
CA VAL A 442 -21.40 -5.74 5.69
C VAL A 442 -22.69 -6.08 6.41
N ASN A 443 -22.68 -5.98 7.74
CA ASN A 443 -23.87 -6.07 8.58
C ASN A 443 -24.74 -4.80 8.42
N PRO A 444 -25.96 -4.87 7.83
CA PRO A 444 -26.84 -3.72 7.68
C PRO A 444 -27.68 -3.42 8.94
N HIS A 445 -27.46 -4.17 10.02
CA HIS A 445 -28.23 -4.12 11.26
C HIS A 445 -27.38 -3.83 12.49
N SER A 446 -26.14 -3.36 12.31
CA SER A 446 -25.32 -2.90 13.43
C SER A 446 -25.87 -1.59 14.00
N VAL A 447 -25.41 -1.19 15.18
CA VAL A 447 -25.77 0.12 15.78
C VAL A 447 -25.45 1.30 14.84
N ARG A 448 -24.44 1.17 13.96
CA ARG A 448 -24.05 2.22 13.00
C ARG A 448 -24.90 2.19 11.73
N THR A 449 -25.26 1.01 11.25
CA THR A 449 -25.86 0.82 9.93
C THR A 449 -27.39 0.66 9.97
N ALA A 450 -27.96 0.27 11.11
CA ALA A 450 -29.40 0.11 11.28
C ALA A 450 -30.17 1.40 10.92
N GLY A 451 -31.12 1.29 10.00
CA GLY A 451 -31.91 2.42 9.48
C GLY A 451 -31.28 3.16 8.29
N SER A 452 -30.05 2.81 7.90
CA SER A 452 -29.47 3.30 6.64
C SER A 452 -30.16 2.66 5.43
N ASP A 453 -30.33 3.42 4.36
CA ASP A 453 -30.54 2.82 3.03
C ASP A 453 -29.31 1.97 2.69
N PRO A 454 -29.45 0.66 2.36
CA PRO A 454 -28.34 -0.21 1.98
C PRO A 454 -27.45 0.36 0.86
N GLY A 455 -28.00 1.16 -0.06
CA GLY A 455 -27.23 1.82 -1.11
C GLY A 455 -26.38 3.00 -0.63
N GLN A 456 -26.54 3.44 0.62
CA GLN A 456 -25.84 4.57 1.24
C GLN A 456 -24.83 4.12 2.31
N LEU A 457 -24.57 2.82 2.45
CA LEU A 457 -23.66 2.29 3.49
C LEU A 457 -22.24 2.86 3.41
N ALA A 458 -21.79 3.32 2.23
CA ALA A 458 -20.53 4.07 2.07
C ALA A 458 -20.41 5.30 3.00
N LEU A 459 -21.55 5.86 3.45
CA LEU A 459 -21.60 7.03 4.31
C LEU A 459 -21.81 6.70 5.80
N THR A 460 -22.14 5.45 6.15
CA THR A 460 -22.52 5.09 7.53
C THR A 460 -21.75 3.90 8.11
N ALA A 461 -21.37 2.93 7.29
CA ALA A 461 -20.61 1.76 7.73
C ALA A 461 -19.16 2.13 8.09
N THR A 462 -18.52 1.21 8.80
CA THR A 462 -17.08 1.18 9.08
C THR A 462 -16.53 -0.23 8.91
N ALA A 463 -15.22 -0.41 8.99
CA ALA A 463 -14.58 -1.73 9.02
C ALA A 463 -15.14 -2.64 10.14
N ALA A 464 -15.65 -2.07 11.23
CA ALA A 464 -16.29 -2.84 12.31
C ALA A 464 -17.65 -3.45 11.91
N ASP A 465 -18.21 -3.05 10.78
CA ASP A 465 -19.43 -3.61 10.21
C ASP A 465 -19.15 -4.72 9.18
N VAL A 466 -17.88 -4.93 8.80
CA VAL A 466 -17.47 -5.99 7.89
C VAL A 466 -17.57 -7.34 8.58
N THR A 467 -18.42 -8.22 8.04
CA THR A 467 -18.70 -9.55 8.60
C THR A 467 -17.92 -10.64 7.90
N ALA A 468 -17.63 -10.48 6.61
CA ALA A 468 -16.86 -11.44 5.83
C ALA A 468 -16.05 -10.76 4.73
N VAL A 469 -14.86 -11.27 4.46
CA VAL A 469 -14.01 -10.85 3.34
C VAL A 469 -13.61 -12.05 2.53
N VAL A 470 -13.82 -11.96 1.21
CA VAL A 470 -13.57 -13.02 0.23
C VAL A 470 -12.50 -12.54 -0.73
N VAL A 471 -11.54 -13.41 -1.03
CA VAL A 471 -10.47 -13.17 -2.01
C VAL A 471 -10.43 -14.34 -3.00
N GLY A 472 -10.70 -14.07 -4.27
CA GLY A 472 -10.79 -15.06 -5.35
C GLY A 472 -11.79 -16.18 -5.05
N GLY A 473 -12.97 -15.83 -4.52
CA GLY A 473 -14.02 -16.79 -4.16
C GLY A 473 -13.77 -17.57 -2.86
N ARG A 474 -12.74 -17.23 -2.08
CA ARG A 474 -12.41 -17.89 -0.81
C ARG A 474 -12.59 -16.97 0.38
N LEU A 475 -13.27 -17.45 1.42
CA LEU A 475 -13.37 -16.74 2.69
C LEU A 475 -11.97 -16.57 3.31
N ARG A 476 -11.57 -15.32 3.57
CA ARG A 476 -10.28 -14.95 4.18
C ARG A 476 -10.42 -14.37 5.58
N ALA A 477 -11.52 -13.69 5.85
CA ALA A 477 -11.83 -13.20 7.19
C ALA A 477 -13.32 -13.31 7.47
N GLU A 478 -13.65 -13.49 8.74
CA GLU A 478 -15.00 -13.49 9.24
C GLU A 478 -15.03 -12.83 10.63
N ASN A 479 -15.97 -11.89 10.83
CA ASN A 479 -16.21 -11.19 12.10
C ASN A 479 -14.93 -10.65 12.77
N GLY A 480 -14.10 -9.93 12.00
CA GLY A 480 -12.87 -9.32 12.49
C GLY A 480 -11.71 -10.29 12.73
N ARG A 481 -11.85 -11.57 12.38
CA ARG A 481 -10.81 -12.60 12.52
C ARG A 481 -10.37 -13.10 11.16
N HIS A 482 -9.07 -13.18 10.96
CA HIS A 482 -8.49 -13.78 9.78
C HIS A 482 -8.63 -15.32 9.85
N ALA A 483 -9.10 -15.95 8.77
CA ALA A 483 -9.45 -17.37 8.73
C ALA A 483 -8.25 -18.29 9.04
N THR A 484 -7.06 -17.95 8.54
CA THR A 484 -5.82 -18.70 8.80
C THR A 484 -4.98 -18.14 9.96
N LEU A 485 -4.74 -16.82 9.99
CA LEU A 485 -3.83 -16.19 10.94
C LEU A 485 -4.47 -15.82 12.29
N GLY A 486 -5.79 -15.98 12.44
CA GLY A 486 -6.50 -15.68 13.69
C GLY A 486 -6.74 -14.19 13.89
N ASP A 487 -6.57 -13.72 15.12
CA ASP A 487 -6.83 -12.33 15.50
C ASP A 487 -5.65 -11.41 15.12
N PRO A 488 -5.82 -10.45 14.19
CA PRO A 488 -4.76 -9.53 13.81
C PRO A 488 -4.21 -8.70 14.98
N ALA A 489 -5.00 -8.43 16.02
CA ALA A 489 -4.53 -7.69 17.19
C ALA A 489 -3.44 -8.46 17.96
N VAL A 490 -3.51 -9.79 17.97
CA VAL A 490 -2.46 -10.64 18.58
C VAL A 490 -1.18 -10.58 17.75
N LEU A 491 -1.29 -10.66 16.43
CA LEU A 491 -0.15 -10.58 15.50
C LEU A 491 0.53 -9.22 15.59
N LEU A 492 -0.26 -8.13 15.56
CA LEU A 492 0.23 -6.76 15.65
C LEU A 492 0.96 -6.53 16.97
N ARG A 493 0.38 -6.93 18.10
CA ARG A 493 1.06 -6.81 19.41
C ARG A 493 2.42 -7.54 19.43
N ALA A 494 2.48 -8.74 18.87
CA ALA A 494 3.71 -9.52 18.82
C ALA A 494 4.76 -8.87 17.89
N ALA A 495 4.35 -8.42 16.70
CA ALA A 495 5.23 -7.76 15.75
C ALA A 495 5.76 -6.42 16.28
N LEU A 496 4.88 -5.58 16.84
CA LEU A 496 5.24 -4.30 17.44
C LEU A 496 6.22 -4.49 18.61
N ALA A 497 5.96 -5.46 19.49
CA ALA A 497 6.88 -5.76 20.59
C ALA A 497 8.26 -6.23 20.08
N ALA A 498 8.32 -6.98 18.98
CA ALA A 498 9.56 -7.41 18.36
C ALA A 498 10.35 -6.25 17.75
N VAL A 499 9.66 -5.32 17.07
CA VAL A 499 10.26 -4.09 16.52
C VAL A 499 10.74 -3.17 17.65
N ASP A 500 9.93 -2.96 18.68
CA ASP A 500 10.26 -2.09 19.82
C ASP A 500 11.44 -2.65 20.65
N SER A 501 11.63 -3.97 20.66
CA SER A 501 12.74 -4.65 21.36
C SER A 501 13.99 -4.84 20.50
N ALA A 502 13.94 -4.50 19.21
CA ALA A 502 15.08 -4.64 18.32
C ALA A 502 16.21 -3.70 18.79
N PRO A 503 17.46 -4.18 18.92
CA PRO A 503 18.55 -3.31 19.32
C PRO A 503 18.69 -2.17 18.31
N PRO A 504 18.98 -0.94 18.76
CA PRO A 504 19.31 0.14 17.84
C PRO A 504 20.49 -0.33 17.00
N ILE A 505 20.35 -0.22 15.68
CA ILE A 505 21.39 -0.67 14.78
C ILE A 505 22.61 0.23 14.99
N PRO A 506 23.81 -0.33 15.24
CA PRO A 506 25.00 0.48 15.46
C PRO A 506 25.19 1.47 14.32
N GLU A 507 25.29 2.76 14.64
CA GLU A 507 25.77 3.74 13.67
C GLU A 507 27.14 3.27 13.18
N GLY A 508 27.22 2.89 11.91
CA GLY A 508 28.45 2.38 11.32
C GLY A 508 29.60 3.36 11.58
N THR A 509 30.63 2.89 12.28
CA THR A 509 31.92 3.57 12.34
C THR A 509 32.40 3.75 10.91
N ARG A 510 32.43 5.02 10.44
CA ARG A 510 33.01 5.38 9.14
C ARG A 510 34.38 4.69 9.05
N ARG A 511 34.53 3.72 8.13
CA ARG A 511 35.87 3.31 7.71
C ARG A 511 36.48 4.55 7.07
N ARG A 512 37.53 5.06 7.72
CA ARG A 512 38.30 6.22 7.29
C ARG A 512 39.03 5.98 5.98
#